data_AF-A0AA36GC46-F1
#
_entry.id   AF-A0AA36GC46-F1
#
_cell.length_a   1.000
_cell.length_b   1.000
_cell.length_c   1.000
_cell.angle_alpha   90.00
_cell.angle_beta   90.00
_cell.angle_gamma   90.00
#
_symmetry.space_group_name_H-M   'P 1'
#
loop_
_entity.id
_entity.type
_entity.pdbx_description
1 polymer ?
#
loop_
_entity_poly.entity_id
_entity_poly.type
_entity_poly.pdbx_seq_one_letter_code
_entity_poly.pdbx_strand_id
1 'polypeptide(L)'
;MKSVLMTLLVLFSVSQGVCESGRFTTKEPMRRQHPRTGSKAVRNLVFASKLWMTADQSKRITDLQDKGDDEAVVEQLTGIYRGLDDRTRASLRVQSTCRAILAEEVGQHAVDELIALKTKVAPSSDFVEKLNSLFGLVKKTDVAVIQPLCAAAYEDSHVPTANDPPRLRRNGQVVAAA
;
A
#
# COMPACT_ATOMS: atom_id res chain seq x y z
N MET A 1 23.42 64.69 -62.12
CA MET A 1 22.39 64.65 -61.05
C MET A 1 21.72 63.29 -61.14
N LYS A 2 22.39 62.23 -60.66
CA LYS A 2 22.07 61.48 -59.42
C LYS A 2 20.61 61.01 -59.35
N SER A 3 20.43 59.77 -59.81
CA SER A 3 19.24 58.95 -59.88
C SER A 3 18.61 58.65 -58.52
N VAL A 4 17.35 59.06 -58.37
CA VAL A 4 16.14 58.23 -58.22
C VAL A 4 16.35 56.76 -57.78
N LEU A 5 15.79 56.46 -56.60
CA LEU A 5 14.95 55.30 -56.24
C LEU A 5 15.54 53.89 -56.41
N MET A 6 15.73 53.17 -55.30
CA MET A 6 15.10 51.85 -55.05
C MET A 6 15.70 51.14 -53.84
N THR A 7 14.79 50.68 -52.97
CA THR A 7 14.85 49.38 -52.31
C THR A 7 16.02 49.12 -51.34
N LEU A 8 15.74 49.22 -50.04
CA LEU A 8 16.48 48.45 -49.04
C LEU A 8 15.48 47.82 -48.06
N LEU A 9 15.11 46.59 -48.41
CA LEU A 9 14.56 45.56 -47.54
C LEU A 9 15.52 45.33 -46.38
N VAL A 10 15.11 45.70 -45.16
CA VAL A 10 15.85 45.40 -43.92
C VAL A 10 15.15 44.26 -43.20
N LEU A 11 15.68 43.06 -43.45
CA LEU A 11 15.96 41.99 -42.48
C LEU A 11 14.80 41.51 -41.58
N PHE A 12 14.01 40.57 -42.12
CA PHE A 12 13.36 39.52 -41.33
C PHE A 12 14.45 38.59 -40.75
N SER A 13 14.81 38.80 -39.47
CA SER A 13 15.58 37.81 -38.71
C SER A 13 14.63 36.74 -38.17
N VAL A 14 14.45 35.67 -38.95
CA VAL A 14 13.93 34.40 -38.47
C VAL A 14 15.05 33.70 -37.71
N SER A 15 15.10 33.85 -36.39
CA SER A 15 15.94 33.03 -35.53
C SER A 15 15.36 31.63 -35.49
N GLN A 16 15.88 30.74 -36.34
CA GLN A 16 15.69 29.31 -36.21
C GLN A 16 16.39 28.88 -34.91
N GLY A 17 15.60 28.37 -33.97
CA GLY A 17 16.09 27.70 -32.78
C GLY A 17 16.93 26.50 -33.20
N VAL A 18 18.25 26.63 -33.06
CA VAL A 18 19.17 25.50 -33.07
C VAL A 18 18.88 24.71 -31.80
N CYS A 19 18.28 23.53 -31.95
CA CYS A 19 18.20 22.53 -30.90
C CYS A 19 19.62 22.18 -30.46
N GLU A 20 20.04 22.77 -29.34
CA GLU A 20 21.30 22.41 -28.72
C GLU A 20 21.21 20.97 -28.25
N SER A 21 22.09 20.16 -28.82
CA SER A 21 22.24 18.73 -28.56
C SER A 21 22.65 18.53 -27.11
N GLY A 22 21.64 18.41 -26.23
CA GLY A 22 21.83 17.96 -24.86
C GLY A 22 22.42 16.56 -24.88
N ARG A 23 23.71 16.48 -24.50
CA ARG A 23 24.46 15.23 -24.32
C ARG A 23 23.58 14.20 -23.62
N PHE A 24 23.38 13.08 -24.31
CA PHE A 24 22.93 11.83 -23.72
C PHE A 24 23.88 11.52 -22.55
N THR A 25 23.48 11.85 -21.33
CA THR A 25 24.11 11.25 -20.16
C THR A 25 23.85 9.76 -20.33
N THR A 26 24.93 8.99 -20.33
CA THR A 26 24.90 7.53 -20.36
C THR A 26 23.82 7.07 -19.37
N LYS A 27 22.72 6.52 -19.90
CA LYS A 27 21.72 5.84 -19.08
C LYS A 27 22.52 4.89 -18.20
N GLU A 28 22.52 5.12 -16.89
CA GLU A 28 23.01 4.11 -15.96
C GLU A 28 22.42 2.77 -16.41
N PRO A 29 23.21 1.70 -16.49
CA PRO A 29 22.68 0.40 -16.86
C PRO A 29 21.52 0.13 -15.93
N MET A 30 20.32 0.07 -16.52
CA MET A 30 19.06 -0.15 -15.82
C MET A 30 19.31 -1.33 -14.89
N ARG A 31 19.44 -1.05 -13.58
CA ARG A 31 19.81 -2.05 -12.59
C ARG A 31 18.84 -3.19 -12.79
N ARG A 32 19.31 -4.34 -13.30
CA ARG A 32 18.44 -5.50 -13.57
C ARG A 32 17.61 -5.67 -12.33
N GLN A 33 16.29 -5.49 -12.46
CA GLN A 33 15.38 -5.74 -11.34
C GLN A 33 15.70 -7.17 -10.92
N HIS A 34 16.27 -7.35 -9.72
CA HIS A 34 16.49 -8.66 -9.18
C HIS A 34 15.14 -9.40 -9.24
N PRO A 35 15.13 -10.71 -9.56
CA PRO A 35 13.93 -11.51 -9.42
C PRO A 35 13.33 -11.18 -8.05
N ARG A 36 12.09 -10.69 -8.04
CA ARG A 36 11.48 -10.28 -6.78
C ARG A 36 11.32 -11.55 -5.94
N THR A 37 12.13 -11.68 -4.91
CA THR A 37 12.05 -12.78 -3.94
C THR A 37 10.73 -12.67 -3.16
N GLY A 38 10.19 -13.81 -2.73
CA GLY A 38 8.97 -13.91 -1.92
C GLY A 38 7.65 -13.85 -2.70
N SER A 39 6.55 -13.85 -1.95
CA SER A 39 5.18 -13.81 -2.45
C SER A 39 4.75 -12.43 -2.94
N LYS A 40 3.92 -12.38 -4.00
CA LYS A 40 3.29 -11.13 -4.46
C LYS A 40 2.43 -10.51 -3.35
N ALA A 41 1.71 -11.33 -2.58
CA ALA A 41 0.85 -10.88 -1.50
C ALA A 41 1.66 -10.20 -0.39
N VAL A 42 2.75 -10.83 0.04
CA VAL A 42 3.65 -10.31 1.07
C VAL A 42 4.31 -9.01 0.60
N ARG A 43 4.77 -8.94 -0.64
CA ARG A 43 5.34 -7.69 -1.19
C ARG A 43 4.34 -6.53 -1.19
N ASN A 44 3.10 -6.79 -1.58
CA ASN A 44 2.04 -5.78 -1.57
C ASN A 44 1.78 -5.28 -0.15
N LEU A 45 1.79 -6.17 0.84
CA LEU A 45 1.66 -5.79 2.25
C LEU A 45 2.86 -4.99 2.75
N VAL A 46 4.09 -5.42 2.48
CA VAL A 46 5.28 -4.64 2.87
C VAL A 46 5.22 -3.24 2.28
N PHE A 47 4.80 -3.10 1.02
CA PHE A 47 4.60 -1.80 0.41
C PHE A 47 3.55 -0.95 1.13
N ALA A 48 2.42 -1.55 1.51
CA ALA A 48 1.37 -0.91 2.29
C ALA A 48 1.85 -0.48 3.68
N SER A 49 2.77 -1.25 4.28
CA SER A 49 3.28 -1.04 5.63
C SER A 49 4.32 0.08 5.75
N LYS A 50 5.00 0.46 4.64
CA LYS A 50 6.07 1.48 4.66
C LYS A 50 5.67 2.83 5.26
N LEU A 51 4.38 3.16 5.24
CA LEU A 51 3.86 4.45 5.72
C LEU A 51 3.84 4.60 7.25
N TRP A 52 3.91 3.49 8.00
CA TRP A 52 3.81 3.48 9.46
C TRP A 52 4.96 2.73 10.13
N MET A 53 5.99 2.36 9.34
CA MET A 53 7.23 1.78 9.86
C MET A 53 8.34 2.83 9.91
N THR A 54 9.20 2.72 10.91
CA THR A 54 10.48 3.43 10.94
C THR A 54 11.43 2.92 9.85
N ALA A 55 12.47 3.69 9.56
CA ALA A 55 13.51 3.28 8.60
C ALA A 55 14.18 1.96 9.03
N ASP A 56 14.46 1.79 10.33
CA ASP A 56 15.09 0.58 10.86
C ASP A 56 14.17 -0.64 10.77
N GLN A 57 12.88 -0.48 11.03
CA GLN A 57 11.88 -1.54 10.83
C GLN A 57 11.77 -1.91 9.33
N SER A 58 11.69 -0.91 8.46
CA SER A 58 11.65 -1.14 7.01
C SER A 58 12.88 -1.88 6.50
N LYS A 59 14.07 -1.57 7.02
CA LYS A 59 15.30 -2.27 6.67
C LYS A 59 15.26 -3.74 7.10
N ARG A 60 14.86 -4.03 8.33
CA ARG A 60 14.72 -5.42 8.83
C ARG A 60 13.74 -6.23 7.99
N ILE A 61 12.61 -5.65 7.61
CA ILE A 61 11.63 -6.30 6.72
C ILE A 61 12.25 -6.56 5.34
N THR A 62 13.01 -5.62 4.80
CA THR A 62 13.68 -5.80 3.50
C THR A 62 14.71 -6.93 3.56
N ASP A 63 15.49 -7.01 4.64
CA ASP A 63 16.47 -8.09 4.84
C ASP A 63 15.80 -9.48 4.93
N LEU A 64 14.57 -9.56 5.47
CA LEU A 64 13.78 -10.79 5.49
C LEU A 64 13.19 -11.12 4.11
N GLN A 65 12.73 -10.12 3.36
CA GLN A 65 12.26 -10.29 1.98
C GLN A 65 13.36 -10.81 1.06
N ASP A 66 14.59 -10.31 1.21
CA ASP A 66 15.74 -10.74 0.41
C ASP A 66 16.10 -12.21 0.66
N LYS A 67 15.80 -12.73 1.87
CA LYS A 67 15.94 -14.14 2.22
C LYS A 67 14.79 -15.02 1.70
N GLY A 68 13.68 -14.42 1.27
CA GLY A 68 12.47 -15.12 0.82
C GLY A 68 11.64 -15.73 1.96
N ASP A 69 11.81 -15.25 3.18
CA ASP A 69 11.08 -15.75 4.35
C ASP A 69 9.78 -14.95 4.56
N ASP A 70 8.75 -15.32 3.79
CA ASP A 70 7.45 -14.65 3.79
C ASP A 70 6.74 -14.73 5.15
N GLU A 71 6.92 -15.83 5.89
CA GLU A 71 6.33 -16.03 7.21
C GLU A 71 6.95 -15.09 8.23
N ALA A 72 8.29 -15.03 8.30
CA ALA A 72 8.98 -14.10 9.18
C ALA A 72 8.68 -12.63 8.84
N VAL A 73 8.52 -12.28 7.56
CA VAL A 73 8.11 -10.95 7.14
C VAL A 73 6.73 -10.61 7.71
N VAL A 74 5.74 -11.48 7.54
CA VAL A 74 4.38 -11.22 8.02
C VAL A 74 4.31 -11.22 9.54
N GLU A 75 5.02 -12.12 10.22
CA GLU A 75 5.10 -12.14 11.68
C GLU A 75 5.65 -10.82 12.20
N GLN A 76 6.77 -10.35 11.66
CA GLN A 76 7.37 -9.10 12.10
C GLN A 76 6.49 -7.89 11.78
N LEU A 77 5.88 -7.84 10.58
CA LEU A 77 4.89 -6.81 10.23
C LEU A 77 3.72 -6.77 11.21
N THR A 78 3.20 -7.95 11.59
CA THR A 78 2.10 -8.08 12.54
C THR A 78 2.51 -7.59 13.94
N GLY A 79 3.73 -7.92 14.36
CA GLY A 79 4.31 -7.43 15.60
C GLY A 79 4.44 -5.90 15.63
N ILE A 80 4.99 -5.30 14.57
CA ILE A 80 5.11 -3.84 14.46
C ILE A 80 3.73 -3.20 14.48
N TYR A 81 2.80 -3.72 13.69
CA TYR A 81 1.43 -3.20 13.60
C TYR A 81 0.72 -3.20 14.96
N ARG A 82 0.79 -4.31 15.71
CA ARG A 82 0.18 -4.42 17.06
C ARG A 82 0.83 -3.50 18.08
N GLY A 83 2.11 -3.17 17.91
CA GLY A 83 2.85 -2.23 18.75
C GLY A 83 2.60 -0.76 18.43
N LEU A 84 1.80 -0.43 17.40
CA LEU A 84 1.45 0.96 17.11
C LEU A 84 0.43 1.51 18.11
N ASP A 85 0.67 2.75 18.56
CA ASP A 85 -0.24 3.50 19.41
C ASP A 85 -1.53 3.90 18.65
N ASP A 86 -1.38 4.50 17.46
CA ASP A 86 -2.49 4.76 16.54
C ASP A 86 -2.41 3.81 15.34
N ARG A 87 -3.36 2.87 15.31
CA ARG A 87 -3.50 1.90 14.23
C ARG A 87 -4.45 2.35 13.14
N THR A 88 -5.26 3.40 13.33
CA THR A 88 -6.36 3.77 12.44
C THR A 88 -5.95 3.81 10.96
N ARG A 89 -4.88 4.57 10.65
CA ARG A 89 -4.38 4.71 9.27
C ARG A 89 -3.75 3.41 8.77
N ALA A 90 -3.03 2.71 9.63
CA ALA A 90 -2.40 1.43 9.30
C ALA A 90 -3.45 0.36 8.98
N SER A 91 -4.50 0.23 9.81
CA SER A 91 -5.60 -0.71 9.63
C SER A 91 -6.30 -0.47 8.29
N LEU A 92 -6.67 0.78 7.97
CA LEU A 92 -7.32 1.10 6.70
C LEU A 92 -6.46 0.72 5.49
N ARG A 93 -5.15 0.96 5.57
CA ARG A 93 -4.22 0.66 4.50
C ARG A 93 -4.02 -0.86 4.34
N VAL A 94 -3.83 -1.58 5.44
CA VAL A 94 -3.72 -3.04 5.44
C VAL A 94 -5.01 -3.66 4.91
N GLN A 95 -6.18 -3.25 5.40
CA GLN A 95 -7.48 -3.72 4.88
C GLN A 95 -7.65 -3.47 3.39
N SER A 96 -7.27 -2.29 2.88
CA SER A 96 -7.34 -2.01 1.44
C SER A 96 -6.47 -2.97 0.62
N THR A 97 -5.31 -3.33 1.16
CA THR A 97 -4.35 -4.23 0.53
C THR A 97 -4.81 -5.68 0.60
N CYS A 98 -5.32 -6.13 1.76
CA CYS A 98 -5.92 -7.45 1.93
C CYS A 98 -7.09 -7.67 0.97
N ARG A 99 -7.95 -6.66 0.78
CA ARG A 99 -9.05 -6.73 -0.20
C ARG A 99 -8.55 -6.87 -1.63
N ALA A 100 -7.54 -6.10 -2.01
CA ALA A 100 -6.96 -6.20 -3.35
C ALA A 100 -6.34 -7.59 -3.60
N ILE A 101 -5.63 -8.14 -2.61
CA ILE A 101 -5.05 -9.48 -2.69
C ILE A 101 -6.14 -10.55 -2.79
N LEU A 102 -7.16 -10.50 -1.92
CA LEU A 102 -8.27 -11.45 -1.96
C LEU A 102 -9.06 -11.36 -3.27
N ALA A 103 -9.29 -10.16 -3.80
CA ALA A 103 -10.01 -9.98 -5.07
C ALA A 103 -9.29 -10.65 -6.25
N GLU A 104 -7.95 -10.66 -6.24
CA GLU A 104 -7.15 -11.37 -7.25
C GLU A 104 -7.24 -12.90 -7.11
N GLU A 105 -7.45 -13.43 -5.90
CA GLU A 105 -7.42 -14.88 -5.63
C GLU A 105 -8.81 -15.54 -5.66
N VAL A 106 -9.81 -14.92 -5.02
CA VAL A 106 -11.18 -15.45 -4.89
C VAL A 106 -12.20 -14.70 -5.74
N GLY A 107 -11.79 -13.59 -6.37
CA GLY A 107 -12.64 -12.75 -7.23
C GLY A 107 -13.24 -11.55 -6.51
N GLN A 108 -13.54 -10.50 -7.29
CA GLN A 108 -14.06 -9.22 -6.79
C GLN A 108 -15.40 -9.37 -6.04
N HIS A 109 -16.29 -10.25 -6.52
CA HIS A 109 -17.60 -10.49 -5.92
C HIS A 109 -17.52 -10.87 -4.44
N ALA A 110 -16.55 -11.72 -4.07
CA ALA A 110 -16.39 -12.18 -2.70
C ALA A 110 -15.89 -11.06 -1.75
N VAL A 111 -15.15 -10.10 -2.30
CA VAL A 111 -14.66 -8.91 -1.58
C VAL A 111 -15.75 -7.84 -1.46
N ASP A 112 -16.63 -7.72 -2.45
CA ASP A 112 -17.75 -6.76 -2.41
C ASP A 112 -18.73 -7.09 -1.27
N GLU A 113 -18.94 -8.37 -0.96
CA GLU A 113 -19.69 -8.80 0.23
C GLU A 113 -19.02 -8.31 1.52
N LEU A 114 -17.69 -8.39 1.60
CA LEU A 114 -16.93 -7.91 2.76
C LEU A 114 -17.05 -6.38 2.90
N ILE A 115 -17.10 -5.65 1.79
CA ILE A 115 -17.34 -4.20 1.79
C ILE A 115 -18.78 -3.89 2.23
N ALA A 116 -19.76 -4.66 1.76
CA ALA A 116 -21.16 -4.51 2.11
C ALA A 116 -21.42 -4.79 3.60
N LEU A 117 -20.66 -5.67 4.24
CA LEU A 117 -20.70 -5.83 5.70
C LEU A 117 -20.21 -4.54 6.40
N LYS A 118 -19.17 -3.89 5.86
CA LYS A 118 -18.57 -2.68 6.44
C LYS A 118 -19.51 -1.50 6.43
N THR A 119 -20.32 -1.38 5.38
CA THR A 119 -21.34 -0.33 5.29
C THR A 119 -22.54 -0.57 6.20
N LYS A 120 -22.83 -1.84 6.56
CA LYS A 120 -23.92 -2.21 7.46
C LYS A 120 -23.59 -2.05 8.95
N VAL A 121 -22.39 -1.58 9.30
CA VAL A 121 -21.91 -1.46 10.68
C VAL A 121 -22.03 -2.79 11.43
N ALA A 122 -21.66 -3.89 10.75
CA ALA A 122 -21.59 -5.20 11.40
C ALA A 122 -20.52 -5.19 12.52
N PRO A 123 -20.63 -6.07 13.54
CA PRO A 123 -19.59 -6.23 14.56
C PRO A 123 -18.32 -6.80 13.94
N SER A 124 -17.13 -6.49 14.49
CA SER A 124 -15.86 -6.95 13.91
C SER A 124 -15.72 -8.47 13.83
N SER A 125 -16.42 -9.22 14.69
CA SER A 125 -16.45 -10.69 14.69
C SER A 125 -16.88 -11.23 13.33
N ASP A 126 -17.95 -10.69 12.77
CA ASP A 126 -18.55 -11.18 11.54
C ASP A 126 -17.63 -10.94 10.34
N PHE A 127 -16.85 -9.84 10.39
CA PHE A 127 -15.81 -9.60 9.39
C PHE A 127 -14.69 -10.61 9.46
N VAL A 128 -14.19 -10.91 10.65
CA VAL A 128 -13.08 -11.84 10.84
C VAL A 128 -13.51 -13.24 10.41
N GLU A 129 -14.74 -13.66 10.74
CA GLU A 129 -15.30 -14.93 10.30
C GLU A 129 -15.44 -15.01 8.78
N LYS A 130 -16.00 -13.97 8.14
CA LYS A 130 -16.11 -13.92 6.68
C LYS A 130 -14.73 -13.89 6.03
N LEU A 131 -13.80 -13.09 6.56
CA LEU A 131 -12.43 -13.00 6.09
C LEU A 131 -11.72 -14.36 6.16
N ASN A 132 -11.82 -15.06 7.29
CA ASN A 132 -11.27 -16.40 7.46
C ASN A 132 -11.89 -17.39 6.49
N SER A 133 -13.19 -17.28 6.23
CA SER A 133 -13.88 -18.09 5.21
C SER A 133 -13.34 -17.81 3.80
N LEU A 134 -13.06 -16.55 3.46
CA LEU A 134 -12.45 -16.18 2.19
C LEU A 134 -11.03 -16.74 2.06
N PHE A 135 -10.22 -16.66 3.12
CA PHE A 135 -8.88 -17.26 3.13
C PHE A 135 -8.92 -18.78 2.97
N GLY A 136 -9.95 -19.46 3.51
CA GLY A 136 -10.17 -20.89 3.30
C GLY A 136 -10.45 -21.28 1.84
N LEU A 137 -10.91 -20.34 1.00
CA LEU A 137 -11.13 -20.56 -0.43
C LEU A 137 -9.87 -20.29 -1.28
N VAL A 138 -8.82 -19.70 -0.69
CA VAL A 138 -7.61 -19.36 -1.42
C VAL A 138 -6.79 -20.61 -1.72
N LYS A 139 -6.47 -20.81 -3.00
CA LYS A 139 -5.69 -21.98 -3.47
C LYS A 139 -4.19 -21.84 -3.20
N LYS A 140 -3.68 -20.61 -3.04
CA LYS A 140 -2.26 -20.33 -2.85
C LYS A 140 -1.93 -20.22 -1.36
N THR A 141 -1.03 -21.08 -0.90
CA THR A 141 -0.50 -21.08 0.47
C THR A 141 0.12 -19.75 0.86
N ASP A 142 0.76 -19.06 -0.09
CA ASP A 142 1.49 -17.82 0.14
C ASP A 142 0.58 -16.64 0.52
N VAL A 143 -0.72 -16.76 0.23
CA VAL A 143 -1.73 -15.78 0.60
C VAL A 143 -2.31 -16.12 1.96
N ALA A 144 -2.36 -17.39 2.37
CA ALA A 144 -2.78 -17.76 3.72
C ALA A 144 -1.83 -17.20 4.80
N VAL A 145 -0.53 -17.07 4.48
CA VAL A 145 0.48 -16.49 5.39
C VAL A 145 0.09 -15.08 5.85
N ILE A 146 -0.61 -14.30 5.03
CA ILE A 146 -0.96 -12.91 5.35
C ILE A 146 -2.17 -12.76 6.27
N GLN A 147 -2.93 -13.84 6.47
CA GLN A 147 -4.19 -13.85 7.19
C GLN A 147 -4.11 -13.21 8.60
N PRO A 148 -3.07 -13.46 9.43
CA PRO A 148 -3.00 -12.89 10.77
C PRO A 148 -2.96 -11.36 10.78
N LEU A 149 -2.21 -10.76 9.84
CA LEU A 149 -2.11 -9.31 9.72
C LEU A 149 -3.43 -8.72 9.21
N CYS A 150 -4.07 -9.38 8.24
CA CYS A 150 -5.38 -8.95 7.76
C CYS A 150 -6.43 -9.01 8.87
N ALA A 151 -6.52 -10.12 9.61
CA ALA A 151 -7.46 -10.26 10.73
C ALA A 151 -7.25 -9.16 11.78
N ALA A 152 -6.01 -8.92 12.21
CA ALA A 152 -5.70 -7.84 13.15
C ALA A 152 -6.15 -6.47 12.65
N ALA A 153 -5.95 -6.18 11.35
CA ALA A 153 -6.39 -4.93 10.76
C ALA A 153 -7.92 -4.77 10.72
N TYR A 154 -8.68 -5.85 10.60
CA TYR A 154 -10.14 -5.82 10.61
C TYR A 154 -10.72 -5.73 12.03
N GLU A 155 -10.09 -6.36 13.02
CA GLU A 155 -10.46 -6.26 14.45
C GLU A 155 -10.34 -4.82 14.97
N ASP A 156 -9.25 -4.14 14.62
CA ASP A 156 -8.95 -2.79 15.07
C ASP A 156 -9.75 -1.69 14.34
N SER A 157 -10.48 -2.03 13.26
CA SER A 157 -11.25 -1.06 12.46
C SER A 157 -12.53 -0.55 13.12
N HIS A 158 -12.76 -0.85 14.39
CA HIS A 158 -14.02 -0.57 15.08
C HIS A 158 -14.39 0.91 15.04
N VAL A 159 -15.60 1.16 14.53
CA VAL A 159 -16.47 2.20 15.08
C VAL A 159 -17.12 1.55 16.31
N PRO A 160 -16.91 2.04 17.54
CA PRO A 160 -17.53 1.45 18.72
C PRO A 160 -19.05 1.42 18.57
N THR A 161 -19.66 0.23 18.68
CA THR A 161 -21.12 0.07 18.69
C THR A 161 -21.60 -0.16 20.11
N ALA A 162 -22.88 0.12 20.37
CA ALA A 162 -23.47 -0.03 21.71
C ALA A 162 -23.46 -1.47 22.24
N ASN A 163 -23.21 -2.46 21.39
CA ASN A 163 -23.25 -3.88 21.70
C ASN A 163 -21.86 -4.51 21.92
N ASP A 164 -20.76 -3.74 21.86
CA ASP A 164 -19.42 -4.30 21.95
C ASP A 164 -19.02 -4.66 23.40
N PRO A 165 -18.41 -5.85 23.63
CA PRO A 165 -17.94 -6.25 24.95
C PRO A 165 -16.84 -5.31 25.48
N PRO A 166 -16.75 -5.08 26.81
CA PRO A 166 -15.93 -4.01 27.41
C PRO A 166 -14.42 -4.05 27.14
N ARG A 167 -13.88 -5.16 26.58
CA ARG A 167 -12.44 -5.29 26.30
C ARG A 167 -11.95 -4.34 25.19
N LEU A 168 -12.83 -3.85 24.32
CA LEU A 168 -12.49 -2.90 23.25
C LEU A 168 -12.52 -1.43 23.68
N ARG A 169 -13.02 -1.10 24.88
CA ARG A 169 -13.07 0.29 25.39
C ARG A 169 -11.74 0.82 25.95
N ARG A 170 -10.78 -0.06 26.26
CA ARG A 170 -9.62 0.34 27.09
C ARG A 170 -8.61 1.26 26.38
N ASN A 171 -8.58 1.30 25.04
CA ASN A 171 -7.58 2.12 24.32
C ASN A 171 -8.10 3.50 23.87
N GLY A 172 -9.41 3.77 23.96
CA GLY A 172 -10.00 5.05 23.53
C GLY A 172 -10.36 6.02 24.65
N GLN A 173 -10.15 5.65 25.91
CA GLN A 173 -10.69 6.38 27.06
C GLN A 173 -9.58 6.76 28.06
N VAL A 174 -8.60 7.54 27.61
CA VAL A 174 -7.63 8.21 28.51
C VAL A 174 -7.55 9.72 28.28
N VAL A 175 -8.36 10.33 27.39
CA VAL A 175 -8.20 11.76 27.04
C VAL A 175 -9.41 12.65 27.35
N ALA A 176 -10.32 12.24 28.22
CA ALA A 176 -11.49 13.06 28.58
C ALA A 176 -11.73 13.16 30.10
N ALA A 177 -10.67 13.21 30.90
CA ALA A 177 -10.73 13.58 32.31
C ALA A 177 -9.39 14.19 32.75
N ALA A 178 -9.20 15.47 32.47
CA ALA A 178 -8.30 16.37 33.17
C ALA A 178 -8.88 17.78 33.09
#